data_AF-A0A9E1XXV5-F1
#
_entry.id   AF-A0A9E1XXV5-F1
#
_cell.length_a   1.000
_cell.length_b   1.000
_cell.length_c   1.000
_cell.angle_alpha   90.00
_cell.angle_beta   90.00
_cell.angle_gamma   90.00
#
_symmetry.space_group_name_H-M   'P 1'
#
loop_
_entity.id
_entity.type
_entity.pdbx_description
1 polymer ?
#
loop_
_entity_poly.entity_id
_entity_poly.type
_entity_poly.pdbx_seq_one_letter_code
_entity_poly.pdbx_strand_id
1 'polypeptide(L)'
;MKVVFLFLSLIFTMTLYSQEDTMYFQENTMYPQEGTIDGRHSIDEANFFLWDKDLSMSVGAEDILTIFSCYKEIDDIILEPVITNIPTFIGRWVRGGKMLFVDFPVGEISMVVQHEFFGHGFRLREHGIIPSYEFSKPFPYGDGGGSTGFFWTEDIISHPAKMLAIYAGGTEANGHMAQKLASKTIARGMLDYREGLLYLMTMHDQTMYIRGIDEIEEGSFGHDIVKYNLWLNAYHGKEVKTYEDLRKDSLINFIDPMMFFSFYSINKYIATGERDMIIPMIPIWKGYSFLPGGRLTLAPYGTEQGIYAYVKAPDSTITKGYVRYGNTGGRTSYAAGLEKATVWYDYRYNVGAKVDVWRQPNIDASTIADVSNDYGIAASVKLSYKGAGRASLFGELGAKTKGYVTGEPLDAAVILRLGVHN
;
A
#
# COMPACT_ATOMS: atom_id res chain seq x y z
N MET A 1 18.00 0.61 8.09
CA MET A 1 18.77 -0.58 8.57
C MET A 1 18.30 -1.09 9.94
N LYS A 2 18.17 -0.26 11.00
CA LYS A 2 17.67 -0.71 12.31
C LYS A 2 16.23 -1.24 12.31
N VAL A 3 15.33 -0.68 11.48
CA VAL A 3 13.92 -1.14 11.35
C VAL A 3 13.81 -2.50 10.65
N VAL A 4 14.56 -2.71 9.56
CA VAL A 4 14.70 -4.03 8.90
C VAL A 4 15.30 -5.07 9.86
N PHE A 5 16.27 -4.66 10.69
CA PHE A 5 16.81 -5.52 11.76
C PHE A 5 15.77 -5.83 12.84
N LEU A 6 14.87 -4.89 13.18
CA LEU A 6 13.80 -5.14 14.14
C LEU A 6 12.79 -6.16 13.59
N PHE A 7 12.43 -6.04 12.31
CA PHE A 7 11.56 -6.97 11.58
C PHE A 7 12.17 -8.38 11.52
N LEU A 8 13.46 -8.48 11.16
CA LEU A 8 14.20 -9.75 11.17
C LEU A 8 14.38 -10.31 12.58
N SER A 9 14.58 -9.45 13.59
CA SER A 9 14.72 -9.89 14.98
C SER A 9 13.41 -10.44 15.54
N LEU A 10 12.25 -9.89 15.17
CA LEU A 10 10.94 -10.40 15.60
C LEU A 10 10.69 -11.79 15.01
N ILE A 11 11.00 -11.97 13.73
CA ILE A 11 10.93 -13.26 13.01
C ILE A 11 11.91 -14.27 13.64
N PHE A 12 13.16 -13.87 13.92
CA PHE A 12 14.16 -14.75 14.54
C PHE A 12 13.86 -15.09 16.01
N THR A 13 13.29 -14.17 16.79
CA THR A 13 12.99 -14.41 18.22
C THR A 13 11.84 -15.42 18.36
N MET A 14 10.91 -15.48 17.40
CA MET A 14 9.87 -16.53 17.36
C MET A 14 10.40 -17.90 16.86
N THR A 15 11.57 -17.94 16.21
CA THR A 15 12.13 -19.17 15.63
C THR A 15 13.01 -19.97 16.62
N LEU A 16 13.34 -19.41 17.80
CA LEU A 16 14.33 -20.00 18.73
C LEU A 16 13.75 -20.69 19.97
N TYR A 17 12.50 -21.17 19.92
CA TYR A 17 11.95 -22.03 20.97
C TYR A 17 11.40 -23.34 20.40
N SER A 18 12.33 -24.22 20.00
CA SER A 18 12.05 -25.64 19.77
C SER A 18 13.40 -26.38 19.82
N GLN A 19 13.72 -26.95 20.98
CA GLN A 19 14.82 -27.90 21.11
C GLN A 19 14.25 -29.32 20.98
N GLU A 20 14.95 -30.07 20.12
CA GLU A 20 15.08 -31.53 20.05
C GLU A 20 13.79 -32.35 19.80
N ASP A 21 13.59 -32.75 18.54
CA ASP A 21 13.67 -34.17 18.16
C ASP A 21 13.64 -34.34 16.63
N THR A 22 14.51 -35.21 16.12
CA THR A 22 14.67 -35.54 14.70
C THR A 22 13.37 -35.99 14.02
N MET A 23 12.90 -35.23 13.03
CA MET A 23 11.82 -35.63 12.12
C MET A 23 12.38 -36.11 10.78
N TYR A 24 11.98 -37.32 10.38
CA TYR A 24 12.18 -37.85 9.03
C TYR A 24 11.21 -37.16 8.08
N PHE A 25 11.72 -36.40 7.11
CA PHE A 25 10.91 -35.86 6.02
C PHE A 25 10.59 -36.97 5.03
N GLN A 26 9.33 -37.37 4.97
CA GLN A 26 8.77 -38.06 3.82
C GLN A 26 8.59 -37.00 2.71
N GLU A 27 9.14 -37.25 1.52
CA GLU A 27 8.86 -36.46 0.31
C GLU A 27 7.36 -36.53 0.00
N ASN A 28 6.58 -35.65 0.62
CA ASN A 28 5.32 -35.24 0.04
C ASN A 28 5.67 -34.38 -1.15
N THR A 29 5.33 -34.90 -2.33
CA THR A 29 5.39 -34.22 -3.62
C THR A 29 4.79 -32.82 -3.46
N MET A 30 5.66 -31.83 -3.27
CA MET A 30 5.42 -30.46 -3.64
C MET A 30 5.10 -30.53 -5.12
N TYR A 31 3.81 -30.49 -5.48
CA TYR A 31 3.46 -30.03 -6.81
C TYR A 31 4.06 -28.64 -6.90
N PRO A 32 5.04 -28.39 -7.80
CA PRO A 32 5.27 -27.03 -8.19
C PRO A 32 3.92 -26.58 -8.72
N GLN A 33 3.37 -25.49 -8.19
CA GLN A 33 2.42 -24.76 -9.01
C GLN A 33 3.24 -24.35 -10.24
N GLU A 34 3.09 -25.10 -11.32
CA GLU A 34 3.42 -24.70 -12.69
C GLU A 34 2.51 -23.51 -13.04
N GLY A 35 2.69 -22.41 -12.33
CA GLY A 35 2.00 -21.15 -12.50
C GLY A 35 2.77 -20.24 -13.45
N THR A 36 3.48 -20.79 -14.44
CA THR A 36 3.86 -20.11 -15.68
C THR A 36 4.15 -21.19 -16.72
N ILE A 37 3.26 -21.36 -17.70
CA ILE A 37 3.46 -22.31 -18.81
C ILE A 37 4.64 -21.87 -19.74
N ASP A 38 5.39 -20.82 -19.40
CA ASP A 38 6.43 -20.28 -20.30
C ASP A 38 7.53 -19.42 -19.62
N GLY A 39 7.73 -19.51 -18.30
CA GLY A 39 8.78 -18.74 -17.58
C GLY A 39 8.60 -17.21 -17.57
N ARG A 40 7.39 -16.72 -17.85
CA ARG A 40 7.01 -15.30 -17.92
C ARG A 40 6.72 -14.74 -16.52
N HIS A 41 7.65 -14.01 -15.93
CA HIS A 41 7.35 -13.21 -14.74
C HIS A 41 6.96 -11.78 -15.15
N SER A 42 5.72 -11.41 -14.86
CA SER A 42 5.27 -10.01 -14.94
C SER A 42 5.98 -9.19 -13.86
N ILE A 43 6.31 -7.92 -14.14
CA ILE A 43 6.78 -6.97 -13.11
C ILE A 43 5.77 -6.85 -11.96
N ASP A 44 4.48 -7.07 -12.22
CA ASP A 44 3.45 -7.05 -11.19
C ASP A 44 3.45 -8.27 -10.27
N GLU A 45 4.10 -9.37 -10.63
CA GLU A 45 4.16 -10.56 -9.78
C GLU A 45 5.48 -10.65 -8.99
N ALA A 46 6.55 -10.06 -9.51
CA ALA A 46 7.86 -10.10 -8.89
C ALA A 46 7.92 -9.17 -7.66
N ASN A 47 8.72 -9.56 -6.66
CA ASN A 47 8.91 -8.84 -5.40
C ASN A 47 10.31 -8.24 -5.33
N PHE A 48 10.44 -6.93 -5.39
CA PHE A 48 11.77 -6.30 -5.39
C PHE A 48 12.06 -5.60 -4.06
N PHE A 49 13.32 -5.64 -3.63
CA PHE A 49 13.82 -4.63 -2.71
C PHE A 49 14.24 -3.42 -3.52
N LEU A 50 13.53 -2.31 -3.33
CA LEU A 50 13.72 -1.06 -4.03
C LEU A 50 14.48 -0.04 -3.17
N TRP A 51 15.04 0.94 -3.84
CA TRP A 51 15.64 2.10 -3.22
C TRP A 51 15.44 3.35 -4.08
N ASP A 52 15.14 4.45 -3.42
CA ASP A 52 15.25 5.81 -3.93
C ASP A 52 15.76 6.75 -2.83
N LYS A 53 16.06 8.00 -3.21
CA LYS A 53 16.76 8.96 -2.32
C LYS A 53 15.99 9.28 -1.04
N ASP A 54 14.65 9.28 -1.09
CA ASP A 54 13.79 9.69 0.02
C ASP A 54 13.05 8.52 0.66
N LEU A 55 13.31 7.29 0.24
CA LEU A 55 12.56 6.10 0.64
C LEU A 55 11.05 6.36 0.49
N SER A 56 10.62 6.58 -0.75
CA SER A 56 9.24 6.96 -1.08
C SER A 56 8.20 5.93 -0.66
N MET A 57 6.93 6.33 -0.66
CA MET A 57 5.80 5.43 -0.41
C MET A 57 5.79 4.24 -1.38
N SER A 58 6.24 4.43 -2.62
CA SER A 58 6.35 3.36 -3.62
C SER A 58 7.45 2.36 -3.28
N VAL A 59 8.60 2.83 -2.79
CA VAL A 59 9.67 1.95 -2.29
C VAL A 59 9.17 1.16 -1.07
N GLY A 60 8.55 1.85 -0.10
CA GLY A 60 7.98 1.21 1.08
C GLY A 60 6.96 0.13 0.78
N ALA A 61 6.02 0.43 -0.12
CA ALA A 61 5.00 -0.53 -0.53
C ALA A 61 5.63 -1.79 -1.15
N GLU A 62 6.63 -1.65 -2.03
CA GLU A 62 7.27 -2.81 -2.65
C GLU A 62 8.14 -3.60 -1.66
N ASP A 63 8.92 -2.92 -0.82
CA ASP A 63 9.81 -3.55 0.17
C ASP A 63 9.01 -4.32 1.23
N ILE A 64 7.96 -3.70 1.77
CA ILE A 64 7.11 -4.33 2.78
C ILE A 64 6.37 -5.53 2.19
N LEU A 65 5.83 -5.43 0.97
CA LEU A 65 5.17 -6.56 0.32
C LEU A 65 6.16 -7.69 -0.03
N THR A 66 7.41 -7.36 -0.33
CA THR A 66 8.49 -8.34 -0.52
C THR A 66 8.78 -9.08 0.78
N ILE A 67 8.98 -8.36 1.89
CA ILE A 67 9.20 -8.95 3.21
C ILE A 67 7.98 -9.79 3.64
N PHE A 68 6.77 -9.29 3.41
CA PHE A 68 5.53 -9.99 3.72
C PHE A 68 5.39 -11.28 2.92
N SER A 69 5.85 -11.30 1.66
CA SER A 69 5.89 -12.52 0.86
C SER A 69 6.88 -13.54 1.41
N CYS A 70 8.06 -13.11 1.85
CA CYS A 70 9.01 -14.01 2.54
C CYS A 70 8.42 -14.58 3.83
N TYR A 71 7.70 -13.76 4.61
CA TYR A 71 6.95 -14.22 5.78
C TYR A 71 5.99 -15.35 5.41
N LYS A 72 5.16 -15.15 4.38
CA LYS A 72 4.21 -16.17 3.91
C LYS A 72 4.90 -17.47 3.54
N GLU A 73 6.02 -17.41 2.81
CA GLU A 73 6.77 -18.60 2.41
C GLU A 73 7.31 -19.37 3.62
N ILE A 74 7.84 -18.67 4.62
CA ILE A 74 8.31 -19.29 5.87
C ILE A 74 7.15 -19.93 6.63
N ASP A 75 6.04 -19.20 6.77
CA ASP A 75 4.83 -19.67 7.44
C ASP A 75 4.21 -20.89 6.73
N ASP A 76 4.24 -20.91 5.40
CA ASP A 76 3.78 -22.03 4.57
C ASP A 76 4.62 -23.31 4.76
N ILE A 77 5.89 -23.17 5.13
CA ILE A 77 6.80 -24.29 5.40
C ILE A 77 6.66 -24.77 6.84
N ILE A 78 6.51 -23.86 7.79
CA ILE A 78 6.64 -24.17 9.22
C ILE A 78 5.28 -24.45 9.87
N LEU A 79 4.33 -23.52 9.75
CA LEU A 79 3.11 -23.52 10.56
C LEU A 79 1.93 -24.15 9.81
N GLU A 80 1.77 -23.83 8.53
CA GLU A 80 0.63 -24.32 7.74
C GLU A 80 0.49 -25.84 7.69
N PRO A 81 1.55 -26.64 7.49
CA PRO A 81 1.44 -28.10 7.44
C PRO A 81 0.91 -28.70 8.75
N VAL A 82 1.21 -28.06 9.89
CA VAL A 82 0.72 -28.51 11.20
C VAL A 82 -0.76 -28.15 11.36
N ILE A 83 -1.14 -26.94 10.95
CA ILE A 83 -2.48 -26.38 11.16
C ILE A 83 -3.53 -27.00 10.24
N THR A 84 -3.19 -27.29 8.98
CA THR A 84 -4.14 -27.85 8.00
C THR A 84 -4.52 -29.29 8.29
N ASN A 85 -3.71 -30.03 9.05
CA ASN A 85 -3.96 -31.42 9.42
C ASN A 85 -4.90 -31.58 10.65
N ILE A 86 -5.33 -30.47 11.25
CA ILE A 86 -6.20 -30.48 12.44
C ILE A 86 -7.67 -30.66 12.03
N PRO A 87 -8.44 -31.54 12.70
CA PRO A 87 -9.86 -31.73 12.41
C PRO A 87 -10.65 -30.42 12.37
N THR A 88 -11.53 -30.25 11.38
CA THR A 88 -12.15 -28.96 11.01
C THR A 88 -12.74 -28.16 12.16
N PHE A 89 -13.36 -28.81 13.16
CA PHE A 89 -13.93 -28.12 14.33
C PHE A 89 -12.85 -27.44 15.19
N ILE A 90 -11.80 -28.17 15.55
CA ILE A 90 -10.67 -27.63 16.34
C ILE A 90 -9.80 -26.72 15.46
N GLY A 91 -9.63 -27.09 14.19
CA GLY A 91 -8.84 -26.35 13.21
C GLY A 91 -9.34 -24.92 13.01
N ARG A 92 -10.64 -24.66 13.12
CA ARG A 92 -11.20 -23.29 13.08
C ARG A 92 -10.64 -22.40 14.17
N TRP A 93 -10.58 -22.90 15.40
CA TRP A 93 -10.05 -22.15 16.55
C TRP A 93 -8.54 -21.98 16.44
N VAL A 94 -7.82 -23.01 16.00
CA VAL A 94 -6.36 -22.92 15.80
C VAL A 94 -6.02 -21.92 14.71
N ARG A 95 -6.72 -21.94 13.56
CA ARG A 95 -6.55 -20.95 12.48
C ARG A 95 -6.93 -19.54 12.92
N GLY A 96 -8.04 -19.39 13.65
CA GLY A 96 -8.44 -18.10 14.21
C GLY A 96 -7.40 -17.55 15.21
N GLY A 97 -6.85 -18.42 16.05
CA GLY A 97 -5.76 -18.09 16.97
C GLY A 97 -4.48 -17.70 16.23
N LYS A 98 -4.03 -18.48 15.25
CA LYS A 98 -2.87 -18.16 14.41
C LYS A 98 -3.06 -16.82 13.68
N MET A 99 -4.25 -16.58 13.13
CA MET A 99 -4.57 -15.31 12.51
C MET A 99 -4.46 -14.15 13.52
N LEU A 100 -5.00 -14.29 14.72
CA LEU A 100 -5.00 -13.24 15.75
C LEU A 100 -3.61 -12.98 16.33
N PHE A 101 -2.82 -14.03 16.59
CA PHE A 101 -1.55 -13.95 17.32
C PHE A 101 -0.32 -13.93 16.41
N VAL A 102 -0.47 -14.20 15.11
CA VAL A 102 0.66 -14.20 14.16
C VAL A 102 0.35 -13.29 12.98
N ASP A 103 -0.66 -13.64 12.17
CA ASP A 103 -0.90 -12.93 10.90
C ASP A 103 -1.31 -11.46 11.13
N PHE A 104 -2.15 -11.19 12.13
CA PHE A 104 -2.61 -9.86 12.47
C PHE A 104 -1.46 -8.95 12.95
N PRO A 105 -0.63 -9.35 13.93
CA PRO A 105 0.56 -8.58 14.31
C PRO A 105 1.50 -8.27 13.15
N VAL A 106 1.74 -9.24 12.25
CA VAL A 106 2.61 -9.05 11.08
C VAL A 106 1.98 -8.06 10.08
N GLY A 107 0.67 -8.16 9.85
CA GLY A 107 -0.06 -7.21 9.02
C GLY A 107 -0.07 -5.79 9.60
N GLU A 108 -0.31 -5.68 10.90
CA GLU A 108 -0.36 -4.40 11.61
C GLU A 108 1.00 -3.70 11.59
N ILE A 109 2.09 -4.38 11.95
CA ILE A 109 3.43 -3.76 11.91
C ILE A 109 3.83 -3.35 10.48
N SER A 110 3.41 -4.13 9.47
CA SER A 110 3.63 -3.79 8.06
C SER A 110 2.89 -2.50 7.69
N MET A 111 1.62 -2.37 8.09
CA MET A 111 0.81 -1.19 7.88
C MET A 111 1.35 0.03 8.63
N VAL A 112 1.73 -0.11 9.90
CA VAL A 112 2.26 1.00 10.72
C VAL A 112 3.62 1.47 10.20
N VAL A 113 4.52 0.56 9.80
CA VAL A 113 5.80 0.96 9.20
C VAL A 113 5.57 1.70 7.88
N GLN A 114 4.63 1.25 7.06
CA GLN A 114 4.25 1.98 5.84
C GLN A 114 3.70 3.37 6.16
N HIS A 115 2.83 3.48 7.17
CA HIS A 115 2.21 4.72 7.62
C HIS A 115 3.26 5.74 8.12
N GLU A 116 4.06 5.35 9.11
CA GLU A 116 4.99 6.24 9.79
C GLU A 116 6.25 6.51 8.95
N PHE A 117 6.95 5.45 8.56
CA PHE A 117 8.28 5.57 7.98
C PHE A 117 8.25 5.98 6.50
N PHE A 118 7.39 5.34 5.72
CA PHE A 118 7.26 5.57 4.29
C PHE A 118 6.17 6.59 3.93
N GLY A 119 5.26 6.91 4.85
CA GLY A 119 4.25 7.96 4.70
C GLY A 119 4.72 9.30 5.24
N HIS A 120 4.52 9.54 6.54
CA HIS A 120 4.95 10.79 7.18
C HIS A 120 6.45 11.04 6.99
N GLY A 121 7.27 10.01 7.20
CA GLY A 121 8.70 10.08 7.05
C GLY A 121 9.14 10.48 5.64
N PHE A 122 8.46 9.99 4.60
CA PHE A 122 8.75 10.40 3.21
C PHE A 122 8.42 11.87 2.98
N ARG A 123 7.23 12.31 3.43
CA ARG A 123 6.79 13.71 3.33
C ARG A 123 7.71 14.69 4.06
N LEU A 124 8.36 14.23 5.13
CA LEU A 124 9.38 15.03 5.83
C LEU A 124 10.73 15.01 5.09
N ARG A 125 11.19 13.84 4.63
CA ARG A 125 12.47 13.69 3.93
C ARG A 125 12.52 14.43 2.60
N GLU A 126 11.42 14.50 1.86
CA GLU A 126 11.37 15.28 0.60
C GLU A 126 11.63 16.78 0.82
N HIS A 127 11.42 17.27 2.05
CA HIS A 127 11.70 18.65 2.47
C HIS A 127 13.00 18.78 3.27
N GLY A 128 13.87 17.76 3.25
CA GLY A 128 15.16 17.78 3.94
C GLY A 128 15.06 17.71 5.47
N ILE A 129 13.91 17.30 6.02
CA ILE A 129 13.70 17.18 7.45
C ILE A 129 14.00 15.75 7.90
N ILE A 130 14.63 15.66 9.07
CA ILE A 130 15.01 14.39 9.68
C ILE A 130 13.89 13.96 10.64
N PRO A 131 13.11 12.92 10.29
CA PRO A 131 12.07 12.39 11.17
C PRO A 131 12.64 11.52 12.29
N SER A 132 11.94 11.47 13.41
CA SER A 132 12.09 10.47 14.48
C SER A 132 10.87 9.56 14.51
N TYR A 133 11.04 8.30 14.93
CA TYR A 133 9.96 7.31 14.94
C TYR A 133 9.87 6.59 16.28
N GLU A 134 8.64 6.31 16.68
CA GLU A 134 8.33 5.41 17.79
C GLU A 134 7.31 4.37 17.30
N PHE A 135 7.50 3.11 17.69
CA PHE A 135 6.63 2.02 17.32
C PHE A 135 6.23 1.24 18.57
N SER A 136 4.93 1.07 18.77
CA SER A 136 4.39 0.22 19.81
C SER A 136 4.45 -1.25 19.39
N LYS A 137 4.34 -2.15 20.35
CA LYS A 137 4.11 -3.56 20.02
C LYS A 137 2.73 -3.70 19.35
N PRO A 138 2.61 -4.51 18.29
CA PRO A 138 1.32 -4.73 17.65
C PRO A 138 0.34 -5.43 18.59
N PHE A 139 -0.95 -5.21 18.41
CA PHE A 139 -2.00 -5.98 19.06
C PHE A 139 -1.88 -7.47 18.64
N PRO A 140 -2.09 -8.43 19.57
CA PRO A 140 -2.52 -8.28 20.96
C PRO A 140 -1.38 -8.14 21.98
N TYR A 141 -0.16 -7.85 21.54
CA TYR A 141 1.03 -7.76 22.39
C TYR A 141 1.31 -6.35 22.94
N GLY A 142 0.53 -5.36 22.49
CA GLY A 142 0.54 -3.97 22.93
C GLY A 142 -0.61 -3.18 22.31
N ASP A 143 -0.54 -1.86 22.40
CA ASP A 143 -1.59 -0.95 21.95
C ASP A 143 -1.63 -0.77 20.42
N GLY A 144 -0.65 -1.31 19.70
CA GLY A 144 -0.51 -1.08 18.26
C GLY A 144 -0.08 0.35 17.92
N GLY A 145 0.06 0.61 16.63
CA GLY A 145 0.38 1.94 16.10
C GLY A 145 1.84 2.38 16.22
N GLY A 146 2.07 3.63 15.83
CA GLY A 146 3.37 4.29 15.84
C GLY A 146 3.20 5.80 15.82
N SER A 147 4.32 6.52 15.83
CA SER A 147 4.29 7.96 15.64
C SER A 147 5.54 8.46 14.93
N THR A 148 5.37 9.53 14.15
CA THR A 148 6.45 10.24 13.48
C THR A 148 6.59 11.65 14.07
N GLY A 149 7.72 11.87 14.73
CA GLY A 149 8.10 13.18 15.29
C GLY A 149 9.00 13.97 14.35
N PHE A 150 8.89 15.29 14.37
CA PHE A 150 9.76 16.21 13.66
C PHE A 150 9.78 17.60 14.29
N PHE A 151 10.79 18.40 13.93
CA PHE A 151 10.85 19.81 14.28
C PHE A 151 10.25 20.65 13.17
N TRP A 152 9.37 21.57 13.55
CA TRP A 152 8.75 22.52 12.63
C TRP A 152 9.79 23.49 12.07
N THR A 153 9.75 23.69 10.76
CA THR A 153 10.55 24.71 10.06
C THR A 153 9.65 25.85 9.58
N GLU A 154 10.22 27.05 9.42
CA GLU A 154 9.48 28.19 8.88
C GLU A 154 8.94 27.90 7.47
N ASP A 155 9.71 27.19 6.63
CA ASP A 155 9.28 26.76 5.31
C ASP A 155 8.02 25.88 5.35
N ILE A 156 7.95 24.93 6.30
CA ILE A 156 6.77 24.07 6.43
C ILE A 156 5.54 24.86 6.88
N ILE A 157 5.70 25.70 7.92
CA ILE A 157 4.57 26.44 8.51
C ILE A 157 4.00 27.45 7.51
N SER A 158 4.86 28.04 6.67
CA SER A 158 4.47 29.03 5.66
C SER A 158 3.78 28.44 4.43
N HIS A 159 3.79 27.11 4.24
CA HIS A 159 3.18 26.43 3.10
C HIS A 159 2.18 25.36 3.57
N PRO A 160 0.91 25.72 3.81
CA PRO A 160 -0.10 24.80 4.37
C PRO A 160 -0.31 23.51 3.56
N ALA A 161 -0.09 23.54 2.24
CA ALA A 161 -0.17 22.33 1.42
C ALA A 161 0.89 21.28 1.81
N LYS A 162 2.12 21.69 2.17
CA LYS A 162 3.15 20.77 2.69
C LYS A 162 2.69 20.14 3.99
N MET A 163 2.09 20.93 4.89
CA MET A 163 1.52 20.44 6.14
C MET A 163 0.38 19.44 5.93
N LEU A 164 -0.53 19.75 5.01
CA LEU A 164 -1.61 18.84 4.62
C LEU A 164 -1.06 17.53 4.06
N ALA A 165 -0.03 17.60 3.22
CA ALA A 165 0.61 16.42 2.67
C ALA A 165 1.30 15.57 3.76
N ILE A 166 1.97 16.20 4.72
CA ILE A 166 2.59 15.50 5.85
C ILE A 166 1.53 14.74 6.65
N TYR A 167 0.43 15.38 7.05
CA TYR A 167 -0.62 14.71 7.82
C TYR A 167 -1.42 13.67 7.02
N ALA A 168 -1.58 13.86 5.71
CA ALA A 168 -2.15 12.83 4.86
C ALA A 168 -1.19 11.65 4.60
N GLY A 169 0.12 11.86 4.82
CA GLY A 169 1.20 11.00 4.34
C GLY A 169 1.06 9.53 4.75
N GLY A 170 0.70 9.26 6.00
CA GLY A 170 0.53 7.89 6.48
C GLY A 170 -0.62 7.15 5.79
N THR A 171 -1.81 7.74 5.79
CA THR A 171 -2.98 7.16 5.11
C THR A 171 -2.81 7.07 3.58
N GLU A 172 -2.06 8.00 2.99
CA GLU A 172 -1.68 7.97 1.58
C GLU A 172 -0.76 6.77 1.28
N ALA A 173 0.26 6.56 2.09
CA ALA A 173 1.23 5.47 1.93
C ALA A 173 0.57 4.10 2.07
N ASN A 174 -0.32 3.93 3.06
CA ASN A 174 -1.12 2.71 3.23
C ASN A 174 -2.05 2.48 2.04
N GLY A 175 -2.66 3.53 1.52
CA GLY A 175 -3.43 3.46 0.31
C GLY A 175 -2.68 3.01 -0.92
N HIS A 176 -1.48 3.57 -1.09
CA HIS A 176 -0.59 3.21 -2.16
C HIS A 176 -0.18 1.73 -2.06
N MET A 177 0.14 1.24 -0.85
CA MET A 177 0.46 -0.15 -0.59
C MET A 177 -0.73 -1.09 -0.87
N ALA A 178 -1.93 -0.73 -0.43
CA ALA A 178 -3.15 -1.50 -0.72
C ALA A 178 -3.35 -1.68 -2.24
N GLN A 179 -3.24 -0.60 -3.02
CA GLN A 179 -3.40 -0.70 -4.47
C GLN A 179 -2.29 -1.51 -5.14
N LYS A 180 -1.06 -1.42 -4.63
CA LYS A 180 0.06 -2.23 -5.12
C LYS A 180 -0.23 -3.70 -4.87
N LEU A 181 -0.62 -4.05 -3.64
CA LEU A 181 -1.04 -5.40 -3.26
C LEU A 181 -2.17 -5.91 -4.18
N ALA A 182 -3.25 -5.15 -4.35
CA ALA A 182 -4.32 -5.53 -5.27
C ALA A 182 -3.82 -5.79 -6.70
N SER A 183 -2.91 -4.94 -7.21
CA SER A 183 -2.33 -5.14 -8.55
C SER A 183 -1.59 -6.49 -8.64
N LYS A 184 -0.75 -6.80 -7.65
CA LYS A 184 -0.01 -8.08 -7.59
C LYS A 184 -0.96 -9.27 -7.51
N THR A 185 -1.95 -9.19 -6.62
CA THR A 185 -2.91 -10.26 -6.39
C THR A 185 -3.80 -10.50 -7.62
N ILE A 186 -4.24 -9.44 -8.31
CA ILE A 186 -5.04 -9.53 -9.55
C ILE A 186 -4.21 -10.11 -10.71
N ALA A 187 -2.94 -9.71 -10.84
CA ALA A 187 -2.01 -10.28 -11.82
C ALA A 187 -1.90 -11.81 -11.64
N ARG A 188 -1.62 -12.24 -10.41
CA ARG A 188 -1.58 -13.67 -10.04
C ARG A 188 -2.95 -14.36 -10.16
N GLY A 189 -4.05 -13.62 -10.04
CA GLY A 189 -5.43 -14.13 -10.09
C GLY A 189 -5.89 -14.86 -8.81
N MET A 190 -5.07 -14.82 -7.76
CA MET A 190 -5.33 -15.52 -6.49
C MET A 190 -5.04 -14.60 -5.31
N LEU A 191 -5.98 -14.51 -4.39
CA LEU A 191 -5.89 -13.81 -3.11
C LEU A 191 -5.63 -14.80 -1.97
N ASP A 192 -4.46 -14.65 -1.36
CA ASP A 192 -4.11 -15.33 -0.11
C ASP A 192 -4.83 -14.64 1.06
N TYR A 193 -5.31 -15.40 2.04
CA TYR A 193 -6.03 -14.83 3.19
C TYR A 193 -5.18 -13.83 4.00
N ARG A 194 -3.85 -14.02 4.08
CA ARG A 194 -2.90 -13.11 4.77
C ARG A 194 -2.78 -11.78 4.03
N GLU A 195 -2.74 -11.85 2.70
CA GLU A 195 -2.81 -10.66 1.85
C GLU A 195 -4.17 -9.98 1.98
N GLY A 196 -5.26 -10.74 2.10
CA GLY A 196 -6.60 -10.21 2.35
C GLY A 196 -6.65 -9.42 3.66
N LEU A 197 -6.04 -9.94 4.72
CA LEU A 197 -5.93 -9.26 6.01
C LEU A 197 -5.12 -7.96 5.89
N LEU A 198 -3.93 -8.01 5.28
CA LEU A 198 -3.10 -6.82 5.06
C LEU A 198 -3.80 -5.78 4.18
N TYR A 199 -4.55 -6.23 3.16
CA TYR A 199 -5.33 -5.35 2.29
C TYR A 199 -6.38 -4.58 3.10
N LEU A 200 -7.15 -5.26 3.95
CA LEU A 200 -8.17 -4.61 4.77
C LEU A 200 -7.55 -3.59 5.73
N MET A 201 -6.45 -3.94 6.40
CA MET A 201 -5.73 -3.04 7.30
C MET A 201 -5.27 -1.77 6.58
N THR A 202 -4.66 -1.91 5.41
CA THR A 202 -4.04 -0.80 4.67
C THR A 202 -5.05 0.04 3.89
N MET A 203 -6.04 -0.59 3.25
CA MET A 203 -7.08 0.11 2.49
C MET A 203 -8.00 0.91 3.41
N HIS A 204 -8.37 0.35 4.56
CA HIS A 204 -9.31 0.96 5.50
C HIS A 204 -8.69 1.73 6.65
N ASP A 205 -7.35 1.78 6.76
CA ASP A 205 -6.64 2.65 7.70
C ASP A 205 -7.26 4.07 7.75
N GLN A 206 -7.34 4.72 6.58
CA GLN A 206 -7.95 6.05 6.46
C GLN A 206 -9.43 6.09 6.87
N THR A 207 -10.23 5.07 6.51
CA THR A 207 -11.66 5.02 6.87
C THR A 207 -11.83 4.86 8.38
N MET A 208 -11.02 4.01 9.01
CA MET A 208 -11.06 3.76 10.45
C MET A 208 -10.62 5.01 11.21
N TYR A 209 -9.54 5.67 10.78
CA TYR A 209 -9.10 6.94 11.36
C TYR A 209 -10.17 8.03 11.24
N ILE A 210 -10.82 8.18 10.09
CA ILE A 210 -11.90 9.17 9.90
C ILE A 210 -13.12 8.88 10.78
N ARG A 211 -13.48 7.61 10.96
CA ARG A 211 -14.68 7.22 11.72
C ARG A 211 -14.42 7.18 13.22
N GLY A 212 -13.19 6.87 13.66
CA GLY A 212 -12.78 6.82 15.06
C GLY A 212 -12.62 8.18 15.74
N ILE A 213 -12.82 9.30 15.04
CA ILE A 213 -12.65 10.66 15.60
C ILE A 213 -13.52 10.90 16.84
N ASP A 214 -14.71 10.30 16.92
CA ASP A 214 -15.62 10.51 18.08
C ASP A 214 -15.09 9.88 19.38
N GLU A 215 -14.11 8.96 19.28
CA GLU A 215 -13.48 8.28 20.41
C GLU A 215 -12.25 9.04 20.94
N ILE A 216 -11.94 10.20 20.33
CA ILE A 216 -10.75 10.99 20.64
C ILE A 216 -11.17 12.21 21.44
N GLU A 217 -10.51 12.44 22.59
CA GLU A 217 -10.71 13.68 23.34
C GLU A 217 -10.43 14.90 22.46
N GLU A 218 -11.33 15.89 22.49
CA GLU A 218 -11.16 17.16 21.79
C GLU A 218 -9.78 17.74 22.13
N GLY A 219 -8.91 17.83 21.12
CA GLY A 219 -7.55 18.34 21.30
C GLY A 219 -6.45 17.28 21.40
N SER A 220 -6.70 15.99 21.11
CA SER A 220 -5.60 15.04 20.88
C SER A 220 -4.71 15.53 19.73
N PHE A 221 -3.55 16.07 20.07
CA PHE A 221 -2.63 16.71 19.13
C PHE A 221 -1.94 15.71 18.17
N GLY A 222 -2.11 14.39 18.37
CA GLY A 222 -1.43 13.35 17.61
C GLY A 222 -2.23 12.74 16.45
N HIS A 223 -3.53 13.01 16.30
CA HIS A 223 -4.35 12.31 15.30
C HIS A 223 -4.33 12.97 13.92
N ASP A 224 -3.86 12.25 12.90
CA ASP A 224 -3.61 12.79 11.56
C ASP A 224 -4.82 13.43 10.89
N ILE A 225 -5.99 12.79 10.99
CA ILE A 225 -7.21 13.31 10.34
C ILE A 225 -7.70 14.58 11.03
N VAL A 226 -7.54 14.68 12.35
CA VAL A 226 -7.90 15.89 13.12
C VAL A 226 -7.00 17.04 12.68
N LYS A 227 -5.69 16.79 12.57
CA LYS A 227 -4.73 17.78 12.11
C LYS A 227 -4.93 18.16 10.65
N TYR A 228 -5.15 17.19 9.77
CA TYR A 228 -5.45 17.42 8.37
C TYR A 228 -6.69 18.31 8.22
N ASN A 229 -7.79 18.01 8.92
CA ASN A 229 -9.01 18.81 8.84
C ASN A 229 -8.82 20.25 9.37
N LEU A 230 -8.13 20.39 10.51
CA LEU A 230 -7.80 21.70 11.09
C LEU A 230 -6.97 22.56 10.13
N TRP A 231 -5.90 21.99 9.56
CA TRP A 231 -5.06 22.69 8.60
C TRP A 231 -5.79 22.98 7.28
N LEU A 232 -6.71 22.11 6.86
CA LEU A 232 -7.47 22.30 5.65
C LEU A 232 -8.40 23.51 5.81
N ASN A 233 -9.16 23.56 6.89
CA ASN A 233 -10.05 24.68 7.17
C ASN A 233 -9.26 25.99 7.39
N ALA A 234 -8.10 25.93 8.04
CA ALA A 234 -7.20 27.08 8.18
C ALA A 234 -6.65 27.56 6.83
N TYR A 235 -6.19 26.66 5.97
CA TYR A 235 -5.69 26.96 4.62
C TYR A 235 -6.75 27.66 3.75
N HIS A 236 -8.02 27.28 3.93
CA HIS A 236 -9.14 27.91 3.25
C HIS A 236 -9.69 29.17 3.93
N GLY A 237 -9.21 29.52 5.14
CA GLY A 237 -9.68 30.65 5.94
C GLY A 237 -11.12 30.53 6.44
N LYS A 238 -11.74 29.36 6.31
CA LYS A 238 -13.13 29.05 6.73
C LYS A 238 -13.32 27.54 6.81
N GLU A 239 -14.38 27.12 7.49
CA GLU A 239 -14.78 25.71 7.48
C GLU A 239 -15.26 25.31 6.07
N VAL A 240 -14.46 24.47 5.41
CA VAL A 240 -14.75 23.91 4.07
C VAL A 240 -15.05 22.43 4.12
N LYS A 241 -14.64 21.74 5.18
CA LYS A 241 -14.94 20.33 5.45
C LYS A 241 -15.13 20.13 6.95
N THR A 242 -16.27 19.57 7.34
CA THR A 242 -16.50 19.03 8.68
C THR A 242 -16.01 17.58 8.79
N TYR A 243 -15.92 17.03 10.00
CA TYR A 243 -15.67 15.59 10.18
C TYR A 243 -16.76 14.72 9.56
N GLU A 244 -18.02 15.19 9.58
CA GLU A 244 -19.13 14.49 8.94
C GLU A 244 -18.98 14.46 7.41
N ASP A 245 -18.45 15.53 6.80
CA ASP A 245 -18.13 15.53 5.37
C ASP A 245 -17.03 14.52 5.04
N LEU A 246 -15.99 14.42 5.88
CA LEU A 246 -14.94 13.41 5.70
C LEU A 246 -15.48 11.98 5.83
N ARG A 247 -16.38 11.74 6.79
CA ARG A 247 -17.04 10.42 6.95
C ARG A 247 -17.84 10.06 5.71
N LYS A 248 -18.62 11.00 5.16
CA LYS A 248 -19.36 10.81 3.91
C LYS A 248 -18.44 10.56 2.73
N ASP A 249 -17.39 11.36 2.58
CA ASP A 249 -16.37 11.19 1.53
C ASP A 249 -15.72 9.81 1.62
N SER A 250 -15.48 9.29 2.84
CA SER A 250 -14.84 7.99 3.06
C SER A 250 -15.70 6.79 2.59
N LEU A 251 -17.00 6.99 2.34
CA LEU A 251 -17.91 5.91 1.93
C LEU A 251 -17.54 5.31 0.57
N ILE A 252 -16.85 6.08 -0.28
CA ILE A 252 -16.36 5.58 -1.58
C ILE A 252 -15.42 4.38 -1.43
N ASN A 253 -14.71 4.26 -0.29
CA ASN A 253 -13.82 3.13 -0.03
C ASN A 253 -14.56 1.78 0.04
N PHE A 254 -15.88 1.79 0.29
CA PHE A 254 -16.69 0.56 0.32
C PHE A 254 -17.15 0.09 -1.08
N ILE A 255 -16.87 0.87 -2.13
CA ILE A 255 -17.17 0.47 -3.53
C ILE A 255 -16.08 -0.46 -4.09
N ASP A 256 -15.07 -0.80 -3.28
CA ASP A 256 -13.98 -1.69 -3.66
C ASP A 256 -14.32 -3.18 -3.47
N PRO A 257 -14.45 -3.98 -4.55
CA PRO A 257 -14.69 -5.42 -4.47
C PRO A 257 -13.60 -6.18 -3.70
N MET A 258 -12.35 -5.70 -3.73
CA MET A 258 -11.24 -6.36 -3.03
C MET A 258 -11.49 -6.41 -1.52
N MET A 259 -12.18 -5.44 -0.94
CA MET A 259 -12.60 -5.51 0.47
C MET A 259 -13.44 -6.77 0.73
N PHE A 260 -14.45 -7.03 -0.10
CA PHE A 260 -15.32 -8.19 0.06
C PHE A 260 -14.58 -9.51 -0.18
N PHE A 261 -13.68 -9.54 -1.17
CA PHE A 261 -12.84 -10.70 -1.44
C PHE A 261 -11.90 -11.00 -0.28
N SER A 262 -11.31 -9.98 0.32
CA SER A 262 -10.46 -10.11 1.52
C SER A 262 -11.22 -10.63 2.73
N PHE A 263 -12.42 -10.11 3.00
CA PHE A 263 -13.25 -10.69 4.06
C PHE A 263 -13.58 -12.16 3.78
N TYR A 264 -13.95 -12.47 2.54
CA TYR A 264 -14.28 -13.84 2.18
C TYR A 264 -13.08 -14.78 2.28
N SER A 265 -11.89 -14.39 1.81
CA SER A 265 -10.68 -15.23 1.88
C SER A 265 -10.30 -15.56 3.32
N ILE A 266 -10.36 -14.58 4.23
CA ILE A 266 -10.12 -14.76 5.66
C ILE A 266 -11.11 -15.76 6.25
N ASN A 267 -12.41 -15.56 6.02
CA ASN A 267 -13.44 -16.45 6.55
C ASN A 267 -13.34 -17.86 5.95
N LYS A 268 -13.00 -17.98 4.67
CA LYS A 268 -12.77 -19.24 3.97
C LYS A 268 -11.61 -20.01 4.61
N TYR A 269 -10.48 -19.34 4.86
CA TYR A 269 -9.33 -19.92 5.55
C TYR A 269 -9.72 -20.41 6.95
N ILE A 270 -10.35 -19.57 7.77
CA ILE A 270 -10.78 -19.98 9.11
C ILE A 270 -11.71 -21.20 9.04
N ALA A 271 -12.71 -21.17 8.15
CA ALA A 271 -13.73 -22.21 8.06
C ALA A 271 -13.20 -23.56 7.53
N THR A 272 -12.33 -23.52 6.52
CA THR A 272 -11.95 -24.69 5.69
C THR A 272 -10.46 -25.02 5.68
N GLY A 273 -9.59 -24.05 5.99
CA GLY A 273 -8.14 -24.16 5.81
C GLY A 273 -7.67 -23.82 4.39
N GLU A 274 -8.58 -23.53 3.44
CA GLU A 274 -8.19 -23.05 2.11
C GLU A 274 -7.61 -21.64 2.19
N ARG A 275 -6.30 -21.52 1.93
CA ARG A 275 -5.55 -20.25 2.01
C ARG A 275 -5.86 -19.30 0.85
N ASP A 276 -6.08 -19.86 -0.32
CA ASP A 276 -6.21 -19.12 -1.57
C ASP A 276 -7.65 -19.06 -2.06
N MET A 277 -7.96 -17.92 -2.67
CA MET A 277 -9.22 -17.65 -3.36
C MET A 277 -8.92 -17.12 -4.75
N ILE A 278 -9.60 -17.64 -5.77
CA ILE A 278 -9.58 -17.04 -7.11
C ILE A 278 -10.31 -15.69 -7.05
N ILE A 279 -9.68 -14.62 -7.54
CA ILE A 279 -10.33 -13.30 -7.62
C ILE A 279 -11.37 -13.33 -8.74
N PRO A 280 -12.67 -13.18 -8.45
CA PRO A 280 -13.67 -13.06 -9.49
C PRO A 280 -13.58 -11.66 -10.09
N MET A 281 -13.41 -11.61 -11.41
CA MET A 281 -13.41 -10.37 -12.18
C MET A 281 -14.56 -10.39 -13.18
N ILE A 282 -15.03 -9.21 -13.59
CA ILE A 282 -16.10 -9.07 -14.57
C ILE A 282 -15.53 -9.42 -15.95
N PRO A 283 -15.96 -10.50 -16.62
CA PRO A 283 -15.51 -10.79 -17.97
C PRO A 283 -16.04 -9.72 -18.92
N ILE A 284 -15.18 -9.20 -19.79
CA ILE A 284 -15.54 -8.19 -20.79
C ILE A 284 -15.52 -8.83 -22.19
N TRP A 285 -14.52 -8.57 -23.03
CA TRP A 285 -14.43 -9.15 -24.38
C TRP A 285 -13.16 -9.99 -24.54
N LYS A 286 -13.19 -11.01 -25.41
CA LYS A 286 -12.00 -11.77 -25.88
C LYS A 286 -11.02 -12.20 -24.76
N GLY A 287 -11.54 -12.67 -23.63
CA GLY A 287 -10.72 -13.13 -22.49
C GLY A 287 -10.14 -12.02 -21.61
N TYR A 288 -10.50 -10.76 -21.84
CA TYR A 288 -10.19 -9.68 -20.91
C TYR A 288 -11.17 -9.70 -19.72
N SER A 289 -10.68 -9.27 -18.57
CA SER A 289 -11.46 -9.16 -17.33
C SER A 289 -11.23 -7.82 -16.64
N PHE A 290 -12.23 -7.32 -15.93
CA PHE A 290 -12.26 -6.00 -15.34
C PHE A 290 -12.61 -6.04 -13.85
N LEU A 291 -11.95 -5.21 -13.04
CA LEU A 291 -12.28 -4.99 -11.64
C LEU A 291 -12.21 -3.49 -11.31
N PRO A 292 -13.33 -2.83 -10.96
CA PRO A 292 -13.31 -1.45 -10.48
C PRO A 292 -12.95 -1.41 -8.99
N GLY A 293 -12.56 -0.24 -8.49
CA GLY A 293 -12.43 0.02 -7.05
C GLY A 293 -12.61 1.50 -6.74
N GLY A 294 -13.18 1.81 -5.57
CA GLY A 294 -13.37 3.19 -5.11
C GLY A 294 -12.35 3.55 -4.03
N ARG A 295 -11.84 4.79 -4.05
CA ARG A 295 -10.96 5.28 -2.99
C ARG A 295 -11.04 6.78 -2.75
N LEU A 296 -11.07 7.17 -1.48
CA LEU A 296 -10.86 8.54 -1.01
C LEU A 296 -9.36 8.82 -0.87
N THR A 297 -8.92 9.96 -1.38
CA THR A 297 -7.56 10.48 -1.21
C THR A 297 -7.61 11.80 -0.46
N LEU A 298 -6.77 11.96 0.55
CA LEU A 298 -6.56 13.23 1.26
C LEU A 298 -5.41 13.98 0.56
N ALA A 299 -5.74 14.84 -0.40
CA ALA A 299 -4.73 15.57 -1.16
C ALA A 299 -4.25 16.83 -0.39
N PRO A 300 -3.11 17.43 -0.76
CA PRO A 300 -2.56 18.65 -0.13
C PRO A 300 -3.42 19.92 -0.23
N TYR A 301 -4.63 19.82 -0.76
CA TYR A 301 -5.57 20.91 -1.01
C TYR A 301 -7.04 20.51 -0.77
N GLY A 302 -7.28 19.34 -0.20
CA GLY A 302 -8.62 18.82 0.09
C GLY A 302 -8.83 17.38 -0.34
N THR A 303 -10.08 16.90 -0.23
CA THR A 303 -10.42 15.51 -0.54
C THR A 303 -10.63 15.27 -2.03
N GLU A 304 -10.18 14.11 -2.50
CA GLU A 304 -10.45 13.61 -3.86
C GLU A 304 -11.07 12.22 -3.81
N GLN A 305 -12.19 12.07 -4.51
CA GLN A 305 -12.83 10.78 -4.73
C GLN A 305 -12.29 10.17 -6.02
N GLY A 306 -11.81 8.93 -5.95
CA GLY A 306 -11.17 8.22 -7.05
C GLY A 306 -11.86 6.92 -7.42
N ILE A 307 -11.90 6.64 -8.72
CA ILE A 307 -12.25 5.33 -9.26
C ILE A 307 -11.00 4.74 -9.92
N TYR A 308 -10.67 3.53 -9.48
CA TYR A 308 -9.58 2.72 -9.99
C TYR A 308 -10.14 1.59 -10.83
N ALA A 309 -9.40 1.19 -11.85
CA ALA A 309 -9.80 0.22 -12.84
C ALA A 309 -8.63 -0.72 -13.11
N TYR A 310 -8.82 -2.01 -12.84
CA TYR A 310 -7.87 -3.05 -13.20
C TYR A 310 -8.42 -3.83 -14.39
N VAL A 311 -7.65 -3.86 -15.48
CA VAL A 311 -7.96 -4.66 -16.66
C VAL A 311 -6.91 -5.76 -16.78
N LYS A 312 -7.34 -7.01 -16.70
CA LYS A 312 -6.51 -8.20 -16.93
C LYS A 312 -6.69 -8.66 -18.37
N ALA A 313 -5.58 -8.78 -19.09
CA ALA A 313 -5.55 -9.31 -20.44
C ALA A 313 -5.46 -10.85 -20.45
N PRO A 314 -5.75 -11.52 -21.60
CA PRO A 314 -5.67 -12.98 -21.71
C PRO A 314 -4.27 -13.57 -21.44
N ASP A 315 -3.22 -12.76 -21.59
CA ASP A 315 -1.84 -13.12 -21.29
C ASP A 315 -1.44 -12.86 -19.82
N SER A 316 -2.43 -12.63 -18.96
CA SER A 316 -2.31 -12.28 -17.54
C SER A 316 -1.66 -10.93 -17.23
N THR A 317 -1.33 -10.10 -18.24
CA THR A 317 -0.83 -8.75 -17.98
C THR A 317 -1.93 -7.83 -17.45
N ILE A 318 -1.57 -6.95 -16.51
CA ILE A 318 -2.50 -5.99 -15.91
C ILE A 318 -2.25 -4.59 -16.46
N THR A 319 -3.34 -3.89 -16.74
CA THR A 319 -3.35 -2.44 -16.93
C THR A 319 -4.19 -1.84 -15.81
N LYS A 320 -3.59 -0.96 -15.02
CA LYS A 320 -4.24 -0.21 -13.95
C LYS A 320 -4.49 1.22 -14.44
N GLY A 321 -5.72 1.68 -14.35
CA GLY A 321 -6.08 3.08 -14.60
C GLY A 321 -6.77 3.69 -13.40
N TYR A 322 -6.77 5.01 -13.31
CA TYR A 322 -7.62 5.72 -12.35
C TYR A 322 -8.06 7.09 -12.87
N VAL A 323 -9.16 7.57 -12.31
CA VAL A 323 -9.58 8.97 -12.37
C VAL A 323 -9.93 9.45 -10.97
N ARG A 324 -9.57 10.70 -10.64
CA ARG A 324 -9.84 11.36 -9.37
C ARG A 324 -10.48 12.72 -9.61
N TYR A 325 -11.41 13.07 -8.74
CA TYR A 325 -12.07 14.37 -8.71
C TYR A 325 -12.20 14.86 -7.27
N GLY A 326 -11.83 16.11 -7.04
CA GLY A 326 -12.02 16.79 -5.76
C GLY A 326 -12.73 18.13 -5.94
N ASN A 327 -13.52 18.52 -4.95
CA ASN A 327 -14.02 19.88 -4.80
C ASN A 327 -14.02 20.26 -3.32
N THR A 328 -13.07 21.11 -2.93
CA THR A 328 -12.94 21.59 -1.56
C THR A 328 -12.85 23.11 -1.56
N GLY A 329 -13.72 23.77 -0.79
CA GLY A 329 -13.75 25.22 -0.68
C GLY A 329 -14.00 25.96 -2.00
N GLY A 330 -14.67 25.34 -2.98
CA GLY A 330 -14.91 25.90 -4.31
C GLY A 330 -13.74 25.76 -5.28
N ARG A 331 -12.69 25.02 -4.91
CA ARG A 331 -11.56 24.68 -5.79
C ARG A 331 -11.69 23.24 -6.24
N THR A 332 -11.66 23.04 -7.56
CA THR A 332 -11.75 21.72 -8.17
C THR A 332 -10.38 21.16 -8.48
N SER A 333 -10.21 19.85 -8.32
CA SER A 333 -9.04 19.11 -8.80
C SER A 333 -9.48 17.91 -9.63
N TYR A 334 -8.63 17.56 -10.59
CA TYR A 334 -8.80 16.40 -11.46
C TYR A 334 -7.44 15.71 -11.61
N ALA A 335 -7.43 14.39 -11.54
CA ALA A 335 -6.26 13.61 -11.92
C ALA A 335 -6.67 12.34 -12.66
N ALA A 336 -5.83 11.88 -13.55
CA ALA A 336 -5.98 10.59 -14.21
C ALA A 336 -4.61 9.96 -14.37
N GLY A 337 -4.55 8.63 -14.27
CA GLY A 337 -3.31 7.90 -14.47
C GLY A 337 -3.55 6.54 -15.11
N LEU A 338 -2.51 6.06 -15.78
CA LEU A 338 -2.47 4.77 -16.43
C LEU A 338 -1.10 4.13 -16.18
N GLU A 339 -1.12 2.89 -15.73
CA GLU A 339 0.06 2.07 -15.49
C GLU A 339 -0.14 0.72 -16.17
N LYS A 340 0.87 0.29 -16.93
CA LYS A 340 0.95 -1.05 -17.49
C LYS A 340 2.32 -1.62 -17.16
N ALA A 341 2.34 -2.65 -16.32
CA ALA A 341 3.60 -3.21 -15.84
C ALA A 341 4.40 -3.95 -16.92
N THR A 342 3.73 -4.40 -17.99
CA THR A 342 4.37 -5.05 -19.12
C THR A 342 3.79 -4.52 -20.43
N VAL A 343 4.49 -3.55 -21.02
CA VAL A 343 4.25 -3.01 -22.36
C VAL A 343 5.00 -3.83 -23.40
N TRP A 344 6.22 -4.24 -23.08
CA TRP A 344 7.07 -5.08 -23.92
C TRP A 344 7.89 -6.03 -23.04
N TYR A 345 8.20 -7.22 -23.54
CA TYR A 345 9.06 -8.16 -22.85
C TYR A 345 9.77 -9.09 -23.82
N ASP A 346 10.83 -9.73 -23.32
CA ASP A 346 11.56 -10.83 -23.94
C ASP A 346 12.12 -11.75 -22.83
N TYR A 347 12.82 -12.82 -23.16
CA TYR A 347 13.32 -13.84 -22.21
C TYR A 347 14.16 -13.30 -21.04
N ARG A 348 14.75 -12.10 -21.19
CA ARG A 348 15.56 -11.42 -20.15
C ARG A 348 15.01 -10.08 -19.70
N TYR A 349 14.10 -9.46 -20.45
CA TYR A 349 13.72 -8.08 -20.22
C TYR A 349 12.21 -7.95 -20.09
N ASN A 350 11.75 -7.13 -19.16
CA ASN A 350 10.36 -6.71 -19.07
C ASN A 350 10.33 -5.18 -18.93
N VAL A 351 9.55 -4.51 -19.77
CA VAL A 351 9.42 -3.06 -19.82
C VAL A 351 7.98 -2.69 -19.49
N GLY A 352 7.82 -1.91 -18.42
CA GLY A 352 6.55 -1.29 -18.01
C GLY A 352 6.56 0.22 -18.22
N ALA A 353 5.38 0.84 -18.19
CA ALA A 353 5.23 2.29 -18.28
C ALA A 353 4.11 2.80 -17.39
N LYS A 354 4.28 4.02 -16.88
CA LYS A 354 3.29 4.75 -16.08
C LYS A 354 3.20 6.20 -16.57
N VAL A 355 1.99 6.73 -16.62
CA VAL A 355 1.73 8.14 -16.90
C VAL A 355 0.60 8.64 -16.01
N ASP A 356 0.77 9.85 -15.47
CA ASP A 356 -0.22 10.56 -14.67
C ASP A 356 -0.34 11.98 -15.19
N VAL A 357 -1.57 12.48 -15.27
CA VAL A 357 -1.88 13.87 -15.63
C VAL A 357 -2.84 14.45 -14.62
N TRP A 358 -2.72 15.74 -14.36
CA TRP A 358 -3.60 16.41 -13.41
C TRP A 358 -3.86 17.87 -13.76
N ARG A 359 -4.93 18.38 -13.14
CA ARG A 359 -5.24 19.80 -12.99
C ARG A 359 -5.66 20.01 -11.54
N GLN A 360 -4.85 20.70 -10.75
CA GLN A 360 -5.08 20.83 -9.31
C GLN A 360 -4.62 22.18 -8.77
N PRO A 361 -5.06 22.58 -7.56
CA PRO A 361 -4.54 23.74 -6.84
C PRO A 361 -3.00 23.79 -6.82
N ASN A 362 -2.42 24.97 -7.08
CA ASN A 362 -1.00 25.21 -6.86
C ASN A 362 -0.62 24.94 -5.40
N ILE A 363 0.37 24.09 -5.19
CA ILE A 363 0.81 23.59 -3.88
C ILE A 363 1.82 24.52 -3.16
N ASP A 364 2.31 25.57 -3.82
CA ASP A 364 3.15 26.61 -3.21
C ASP A 364 2.36 27.77 -2.65
N ALA A 365 1.06 27.84 -2.94
CA ALA A 365 0.25 28.93 -2.45
C ALA A 365 0.19 28.90 -0.92
N SER A 366 0.55 30.02 -0.30
CA SER A 366 0.45 30.20 1.14
C SER A 366 -0.99 30.35 1.61
N THR A 367 -1.91 30.75 0.73
CA THR A 367 -3.35 30.82 1.00
C THR A 367 -4.17 30.43 -0.23
N ILE A 368 -5.40 29.93 -0.02
CA ILE A 368 -6.30 29.55 -1.12
C ILE A 368 -6.75 30.72 -2.01
N ALA A 369 -6.62 31.97 -1.53
CA ALA A 369 -7.03 33.16 -2.25
C ALA A 369 -6.18 33.36 -3.53
N ASP A 370 -4.91 32.97 -3.48
CA ASP A 370 -3.93 33.17 -4.55
C ASP A 370 -3.75 31.92 -5.44
N VAL A 371 -4.56 30.88 -5.24
CA VAL A 371 -4.42 29.60 -5.92
C VAL A 371 -4.97 29.65 -7.35
N SER A 372 -4.06 29.55 -8.33
CA SER A 372 -4.38 29.04 -9.66
C SER A 372 -4.46 27.52 -9.65
N ASN A 373 -5.19 26.95 -10.61
CA ASN A 373 -5.07 25.53 -10.90
C ASN A 373 -3.97 25.34 -11.94
N ASP A 374 -3.02 24.48 -11.63
CA ASP A 374 -1.91 24.15 -12.51
C ASP A 374 -2.13 22.77 -13.14
N TYR A 375 -1.66 22.64 -14.38
CA TYR A 375 -1.60 21.37 -15.08
C TYR A 375 -0.24 20.73 -14.87
N GLY A 376 -0.21 19.41 -14.80
CA GLY A 376 1.06 18.70 -14.75
C GLY A 376 0.97 17.29 -15.28
N ILE A 377 2.16 16.70 -15.41
CA ILE A 377 2.39 15.37 -15.94
C ILE A 377 3.52 14.68 -15.16
N ALA A 378 3.35 13.39 -14.94
CA ALA A 378 4.41 12.48 -14.51
C ALA A 378 4.44 11.31 -15.48
N ALA A 379 5.64 10.86 -15.84
CA ALA A 379 5.80 9.67 -16.67
C ALA A 379 7.06 8.92 -16.26
N SER A 380 6.99 7.60 -16.24
CA SER A 380 8.13 6.73 -15.96
C SER A 380 8.09 5.46 -16.79
N VAL A 381 9.28 4.92 -17.02
CA VAL A 381 9.52 3.61 -17.64
C VAL A 381 10.17 2.72 -16.59
N LYS A 382 9.65 1.49 -16.49
CA LYS A 382 10.14 0.44 -15.60
C LYS A 382 10.84 -0.61 -16.43
N LEU A 383 12.01 -1.05 -16.01
CA LEU A 383 12.78 -2.10 -16.64
C LEU A 383 13.12 -3.15 -15.59
N SER A 384 12.74 -4.39 -15.86
CA SER A 384 13.27 -5.55 -15.14
C SER A 384 14.18 -6.36 -16.05
N TYR A 385 15.32 -6.80 -15.50
CA TYR A 385 16.30 -7.63 -16.17
C TYR A 385 16.52 -8.92 -15.38
N LYS A 386 16.23 -10.07 -15.99
CA LYS A 386 16.52 -11.39 -15.43
C LYS A 386 17.96 -11.78 -15.75
N GLY A 387 18.82 -11.84 -14.72
CA GLY A 387 20.23 -12.17 -14.84
C GLY A 387 20.48 -13.67 -15.07
N ALA A 388 21.76 -14.07 -15.04
CA ALA A 388 22.12 -15.48 -14.98
C ALA A 388 21.85 -16.01 -13.56
N GLY A 389 20.94 -16.98 -13.42
CA GLY A 389 20.51 -17.53 -12.14
C GLY A 389 19.09 -17.10 -11.76
N ARG A 390 18.83 -16.94 -10.45
CA ARG A 390 17.53 -16.50 -9.91
C ARG A 390 17.44 -14.97 -9.72
N ALA A 391 18.59 -14.29 -9.69
CA ALA A 391 18.65 -12.86 -9.48
C ALA A 391 18.07 -12.05 -10.65
N SER A 392 17.25 -11.05 -10.32
CA SER A 392 16.69 -10.06 -11.25
C SER A 392 16.99 -8.64 -10.76
N LEU A 393 17.29 -7.75 -11.70
CA LEU A 393 17.47 -6.32 -11.46
C LEU A 393 16.20 -5.56 -11.86
N PHE A 394 15.95 -4.47 -11.17
CA PHE A 394 14.87 -3.54 -11.47
C PHE A 394 15.41 -2.11 -11.54
N GLY A 395 14.89 -1.34 -12.48
CA GLY A 395 15.10 0.10 -12.57
C GLY A 395 13.83 0.81 -13.02
N GLU A 396 13.54 1.95 -12.42
CA GLU A 396 12.52 2.88 -12.88
C GLU A 396 13.16 4.24 -13.12
N LEU A 397 12.93 4.81 -14.32
CA LEU A 397 13.37 6.14 -14.69
C LEU A 397 12.19 6.95 -15.21
N GLY A 398 12.04 8.16 -14.70
CA GLY A 398 10.97 9.05 -15.10
C GLY A 398 11.19 10.49 -14.66
N ALA A 399 10.20 11.32 -14.95
CA ALA A 399 10.17 12.69 -14.50
C ALA A 399 8.74 13.12 -14.21
N LYS A 400 8.62 14.10 -13.33
CA LYS A 400 7.36 14.66 -12.88
C LYS A 400 7.48 16.17 -12.79
N THR A 401 6.47 16.88 -13.31
CA THR A 401 6.29 18.31 -13.03
C THR A 401 5.76 18.51 -11.62
N LYS A 402 5.92 19.72 -11.07
CA LYS A 402 5.41 20.06 -9.74
C LYS A 402 3.91 19.76 -9.59
N GLY A 403 3.52 19.22 -8.44
CA GLY A 403 2.15 18.85 -8.14
C GLY A 403 2.02 17.64 -7.24
N TYR A 404 0.80 17.33 -6.81
CA TYR A 404 0.45 16.09 -6.12
C TYR A 404 0.21 14.92 -7.09
N VAL A 405 0.93 13.81 -6.84
CA VAL A 405 0.66 12.48 -7.40
C VAL A 405 0.90 11.51 -6.26
N THR A 406 -0.03 10.58 -6.04
CA THR A 406 0.03 9.66 -4.91
C THR A 406 1.33 8.85 -4.91
N GLY A 407 2.04 8.88 -3.77
CA GLY A 407 3.31 8.20 -3.56
C GLY A 407 4.53 8.87 -4.17
N GLU A 408 4.37 10.01 -4.82
CA GLU A 408 5.46 10.76 -5.46
C GLU A 408 5.72 12.10 -4.72
N PRO A 409 6.94 12.68 -4.88
CA PRO A 409 7.27 13.96 -4.26
C PRO A 409 6.37 15.10 -4.72
N LEU A 410 6.10 16.09 -3.88
CA LEU A 410 5.29 17.27 -4.23
C LEU A 410 5.95 18.16 -5.29
N ASP A 411 7.26 18.36 -5.17
CA ASP A 411 8.03 19.17 -6.10
C ASP A 411 8.27 18.47 -7.45
N ALA A 412 8.73 19.24 -8.43
CA ALA A 412 9.21 18.66 -9.68
C ALA A 412 10.43 17.77 -9.39
N ALA A 413 10.42 16.54 -9.90
CA ALA A 413 11.39 15.54 -9.53
C ALA A 413 11.74 14.59 -10.69
N VAL A 414 12.98 14.12 -10.67
CA VAL A 414 13.38 12.92 -11.42
C VAL A 414 12.98 11.71 -10.59
N ILE A 415 12.26 10.78 -11.20
CA ILE A 415 11.93 9.50 -10.61
C ILE A 415 13.07 8.55 -10.95
N LEU A 416 13.82 8.12 -9.95
CA LEU A 416 14.86 7.10 -10.08
C LEU A 416 14.70 6.09 -8.96
N ARG A 417 14.35 4.85 -9.31
CA ARG A 417 14.28 3.72 -8.38
C ARG A 417 15.13 2.59 -8.90
N LEU A 418 15.85 1.93 -8.01
CA LEU A 418 16.68 0.77 -8.34
C LEU A 418 16.34 -0.36 -7.40
N GLY A 419 16.40 -1.61 -7.87
CA GLY A 419 16.11 -2.73 -7.00
C GLY A 419 16.62 -4.07 -7.48
N VAL A 420 16.50 -5.03 -6.58
CA VAL A 420 16.95 -6.42 -6.78
C VAL A 420 15.92 -7.41 -6.24
N HIS A 421 15.83 -8.56 -6.89
CA HIS A 421 15.07 -9.73 -6.47
C HIS A 421 15.96 -10.97 -6.63
N ASN A 422 15.82 -11.99 -5.79
CA ASN A 422 16.57 -13.24 -5.86
C ASN A 422 15.68 -14.45 -5.63
#